data_AF-A0A367F8J9-F1
#
_entry.id   AF-A0A367F8J9-F1
#
_cell.length_a   1.000
_cell.length_b   1.000
_cell.length_c   1.000
_cell.angle_alpha   90.00
_cell.angle_beta   90.00
_cell.angle_gamma   90.00
#
_symmetry.space_group_name_H-M   'P 1'
#
loop_
_entity.id
_entity.type
_entity.pdbx_description
1 polymer ?
#
loop_
_entity_poly.entity_id
_entity_poly.type
_entity_poly.pdbx_seq_one_letter_code
_entity_poly.pdbx_strand_id
1 'polypeptide(L)'
;MRIFTMSLIGAAAIATAAGVIGLGGPAYAETIVKVTNSSSVGAQGSHYTTVKCPSTSPYVVSASASSKFADAADSKSLRYNSIDTLPDGQTVKVDYQNLRTYQEDAKKRVVVTVDVTVTCSNVDHGRPATYDFAMKSFVPLGGDIWVTSPCPANKWAQNYRETHSDWVTVTDEFRGLTSASVRYHNPDYQVPGVGEVTVVCGG
;
A
#
# COMPACT_ATOMS: atom_id res chain seq x y z
N MET A 1 -20.87 14.04 26.70
CA MET A 1 -20.66 14.53 25.32
C MET A 1 -19.15 14.74 25.15
N ARG A 2 -18.43 13.76 24.57
CA ARG A 2 -16.96 13.86 24.39
C ARG A 2 -16.69 14.35 22.98
N ILE A 3 -16.00 15.49 22.88
CA ILE A 3 -15.56 16.13 21.65
C ILE A 3 -14.43 15.27 21.06
N PHE A 4 -14.64 14.68 19.88
CA PHE A 4 -13.58 14.04 19.11
C PHE A 4 -12.79 15.13 18.37
N THR A 5 -11.60 15.43 18.85
CA THR A 5 -10.60 16.21 18.12
C THR A 5 -10.04 15.35 16.98
N MET A 6 -10.48 15.57 15.75
CA MET A 6 -9.81 15.06 14.55
C MET A 6 -8.43 15.72 14.46
N SER A 7 -7.36 14.94 14.63
CA SER A 7 -6.01 15.38 14.25
C SER A 7 -5.90 15.36 12.73
N LEU A 8 -5.72 16.53 12.11
CA LEU A 8 -5.16 16.64 10.77
C LEU A 8 -3.68 16.23 10.86
N ILE A 9 -3.31 15.08 10.30
CA ILE A 9 -1.91 14.68 10.16
C ILE A 9 -1.47 15.00 8.73
N GLY A 10 -0.42 15.81 8.63
CA GLY A 10 0.12 16.31 7.36
C GLY A 10 0.68 15.18 6.50
N ALA A 11 0.18 15.07 5.27
CA ALA A 11 0.74 14.21 4.24
C ALA A 11 1.91 14.93 3.55
N ALA A 12 3.06 14.28 3.43
CA ALA A 12 4.16 14.74 2.58
C ALA A 12 4.02 14.11 1.19
N ALA A 13 3.83 14.94 0.16
CA ALA A 13 3.78 14.51 -1.23
C ALA A 13 5.11 14.86 -1.93
N ILE A 14 5.75 13.88 -2.58
CA ILE A 14 6.93 14.10 -3.42
C ILE A 14 6.54 13.72 -4.85
N ALA A 15 6.72 14.63 -5.80
CA ALA A 15 6.49 14.40 -7.22
C ALA A 15 7.84 14.33 -7.95
N THR A 16 8.10 13.23 -8.66
CA THR A 16 9.30 13.07 -9.51
C THR A 16 8.86 12.96 -10.97
N ALA A 17 9.32 13.90 -11.81
CA ALA A 17 9.07 13.88 -13.25
C ALA A 17 10.26 13.22 -13.97
N ALA A 18 9.98 12.18 -14.76
CA ALA A 18 10.97 11.58 -15.66
C ALA A 18 10.72 12.14 -17.07
N GLY A 19 11.52 13.12 -17.49
CA GLY A 19 11.39 13.77 -18.80
C GLY A 19 12.46 13.31 -19.79
N VAL A 20 12.05 12.65 -20.89
CA VAL A 20 12.88 12.46 -22.08
C VAL A 20 12.69 13.68 -22.98
N ILE A 21 13.77 14.45 -23.20
CA ILE A 21 13.75 15.67 -24.03
C ILE A 21 13.77 15.25 -25.50
N GLY A 22 12.59 15.22 -26.13
CA GLY A 22 12.43 15.02 -27.58
C GLY A 22 11.69 16.21 -28.21
N LEU A 23 12.36 16.92 -29.11
CA LEU A 23 11.81 18.03 -29.89
C LEU A 23 10.65 17.56 -30.79
N GLY A 24 9.45 18.16 -30.65
CA GLY A 24 8.50 18.28 -31.77
C GLY A 24 7.06 17.75 -31.60
N GLY A 25 6.64 17.24 -30.45
CA GLY A 25 5.23 16.87 -30.19
C GLY A 25 4.82 17.20 -28.74
N PRO A 26 3.53 17.06 -28.36
CA PRO A 26 3.18 17.07 -26.94
C PRO A 26 3.99 15.96 -26.27
N ALA A 27 4.99 16.35 -25.47
CA ALA A 27 5.89 15.40 -24.84
C ALA A 27 5.05 14.47 -23.95
N TYR A 28 5.04 13.18 -24.26
CA TYR A 28 4.48 12.18 -23.37
C TYR A 28 5.22 12.28 -22.04
N ALA A 29 4.52 12.67 -20.98
CA ALA A 29 5.11 12.97 -19.69
C ALA A 29 4.36 12.23 -18.59
N GLU A 30 5.02 11.19 -18.08
CA GLU A 30 4.59 10.49 -16.87
C GLU A 30 5.26 11.12 -15.64
N THR A 31 4.46 11.32 -14.59
CA THR A 31 4.92 11.81 -13.29
C THR A 31 4.50 10.83 -12.23
N ILE A 32 5.43 10.44 -11.36
CA ILE A 32 5.12 9.62 -10.20
C ILE A 32 4.91 10.54 -9.00
N VAL A 33 3.75 10.42 -8.37
CA VAL A 33 3.41 11.10 -7.12
C VAL A 33 3.35 10.06 -6.02
N LYS A 34 4.18 10.25 -4.99
CA LYS A 34 4.16 9.40 -3.79
C LYS A 34 3.69 10.21 -2.60
N VAL A 35 2.74 9.65 -1.85
CA VAL A 35 2.32 10.14 -0.54
C VAL A 35 2.51 9.05 0.49
N THR A 36 3.22 9.39 1.55
CA THR A 36 3.38 8.52 2.73
C THR A 36 2.50 9.05 3.85
N ASN A 37 1.59 8.21 4.34
CA ASN A 37 0.79 8.48 5.52
C ASN A 37 1.17 7.48 6.62
N SER A 38 1.98 7.92 7.57
CA SER A 38 2.22 7.19 8.81
C SER A 38 1.19 7.62 9.84
N SER A 39 0.30 6.71 10.23
CA SER A 39 -0.69 6.98 11.28
C SER A 39 -0.82 5.81 12.24
N SER A 40 -1.04 6.14 13.53
CA SER A 40 -1.58 5.16 14.47
C SER A 40 -3.08 5.13 14.25
N VAL A 41 -3.56 4.15 13.50
CA VAL A 41 -5.01 3.94 13.35
C VAL A 41 -5.53 3.27 14.61
N GLY A 42 -6.41 3.95 15.35
CA GLY A 42 -7.02 3.38 16.54
C GLY A 42 -7.79 2.08 16.23
N ALA A 43 -8.00 1.25 17.25
CA ALA A 43 -8.77 0.01 17.12
C ALA A 43 -10.11 0.23 16.40
N GLN A 44 -10.43 -0.67 15.46
CA GLN A 44 -11.64 -0.65 14.62
C GLN A 44 -11.82 0.63 13.78
N GLY A 45 -10.85 1.55 13.78
CA GLY A 45 -10.90 2.82 13.09
C GLY A 45 -10.66 2.69 11.59
N SER A 46 -11.39 3.47 10.80
CA SER A 46 -11.21 3.60 9.35
C SER A 46 -10.56 4.92 9.02
N HIS A 47 -9.59 4.89 8.12
CA HIS A 47 -8.85 6.05 7.63
C HIS A 47 -8.78 6.00 6.10
N TYR A 48 -8.44 7.15 5.52
CA TYR A 48 -8.20 7.24 4.09
C TYR A 48 -6.98 8.10 3.80
N THR A 49 -6.39 7.88 2.64
CA THR A 49 -5.31 8.70 2.10
C THR A 49 -5.65 9.05 0.66
N THR A 50 -5.51 10.33 0.32
CA THR A 50 -5.74 10.82 -1.04
C THR A 50 -4.43 11.28 -1.66
N VAL A 51 -4.29 11.02 -2.95
CA VAL A 51 -3.17 11.49 -3.76
C VAL A 51 -3.75 12.12 -5.01
N LYS A 52 -3.39 13.37 -5.27
CA LYS A 52 -3.86 14.11 -6.45
C LYS A 52 -2.75 14.21 -7.47
N CYS A 53 -3.05 13.83 -8.71
CA CYS A 53 -2.17 14.05 -9.84
C CYS A 53 -1.94 15.55 -10.11
N PRO A 54 -0.74 15.96 -10.57
CA PRO A 54 -0.47 17.36 -10.90
C PRO A 54 -1.35 17.83 -12.06
N SER A 55 -1.67 19.13 -12.10
CA SER A 55 -2.47 19.70 -13.20
C SER A 55 -1.82 19.56 -14.58
N THR A 56 -0.49 19.42 -14.64
CA THR A 56 0.27 19.18 -15.89
C THR A 56 0.17 17.75 -16.40
N SER A 57 -0.19 16.79 -15.53
CA SER A 57 -0.35 15.36 -15.83
C SER A 57 -1.56 14.83 -15.06
N PRO A 58 -2.80 15.16 -15.45
CA PRO A 58 -3.98 14.93 -14.63
C PRO A 58 -4.48 13.48 -14.64
N TYR A 59 -4.12 12.67 -15.63
CA TYR A 59 -4.71 11.34 -15.84
C TYR A 59 -4.00 10.28 -15.02
N VAL A 60 -4.73 9.50 -14.23
CA VAL A 60 -4.17 8.38 -13.47
C VAL A 60 -3.92 7.20 -14.40
N VAL A 61 -2.66 6.76 -14.52
CA VAL A 61 -2.25 5.57 -15.30
C VAL A 61 -2.30 4.33 -14.43
N SER A 62 -1.75 4.42 -13.23
CA SER A 62 -1.70 3.32 -12.27
C SER A 62 -1.66 3.87 -10.85
N ALA A 63 -2.17 3.09 -9.91
CA ALA A 63 -2.02 3.39 -8.50
C ALA A 63 -1.71 2.12 -7.71
N SER A 64 -0.85 2.28 -6.71
CA SER A 64 -0.50 1.24 -5.77
C SER A 64 -0.60 1.74 -4.34
N ALA A 65 -0.98 0.84 -3.45
CA ALA A 65 -0.96 1.06 -2.02
C ALA A 65 -0.03 0.03 -1.40
N SER A 66 0.87 0.48 -0.53
CA SER A 66 1.68 -0.42 0.29
C SER A 66 1.49 -0.10 1.75
N SER A 67 1.54 -1.13 2.60
CA SER A 67 1.52 -0.97 4.04
C SER A 67 2.73 -1.61 4.67
N LYS A 68 3.23 -0.93 5.69
CA LYS A 68 4.33 -1.40 6.54
C LYS A 68 3.92 -1.31 7.99
N PHE A 69 4.23 -2.37 8.72
CA PHE A 69 4.02 -2.48 10.15
C PHE A 69 5.35 -2.47 10.89
N ALA A 70 5.33 -1.95 12.11
CA ALA A 70 6.47 -2.10 13.03
C ALA A 70 6.66 -3.56 13.46
N ASP A 71 5.57 -4.33 13.53
CA ASP A 71 5.57 -5.74 13.91
C ASP A 71 4.87 -6.60 12.86
N ALA A 72 5.54 -7.68 12.49
CA ALA A 72 5.07 -8.83 11.75
C ALA A 72 3.67 -9.32 12.11
N ALA A 73 3.43 -9.51 13.40
CA ALA A 73 2.18 -10.05 13.93
C ALA A 73 0.99 -9.10 13.64
N ASP A 74 1.27 -7.82 13.42
CA ASP A 74 0.24 -6.80 13.21
C ASP A 74 -0.22 -6.71 11.75
N SER A 75 0.44 -7.38 10.80
CA SER A 75 0.11 -7.34 9.37
C SER A 75 -1.35 -7.72 9.05
N LYS A 76 -1.94 -8.63 9.84
CA LYS A 76 -3.35 -9.04 9.72
C LYS A 76 -4.35 -8.01 10.23
N SER A 77 -3.85 -6.95 10.88
CA SER A 77 -4.67 -5.92 11.51
C SER A 77 -5.13 -4.87 10.52
N LEU A 78 -4.62 -4.80 9.30
CA LEU A 78 -5.08 -3.83 8.30
C LEU A 78 -5.92 -4.51 7.23
N ARG A 79 -7.03 -3.86 6.89
CA ARG A 79 -7.82 -4.17 5.70
C ARG A 79 -7.87 -2.95 4.80
N TYR A 80 -7.48 -3.11 3.54
CA TYR A 80 -7.85 -2.16 2.49
C TYR A 80 -9.33 -2.35 2.17
N ASN A 81 -10.11 -1.29 2.29
CA ASN A 81 -11.54 -1.31 1.98
C ASN A 81 -11.77 -1.02 0.49
N SER A 82 -11.05 -0.03 -0.06
CA SER A 82 -11.08 0.29 -1.49
C SER A 82 -9.86 1.11 -1.94
N ILE A 83 -9.65 1.13 -3.26
CA ILE A 83 -8.83 2.11 -3.97
C ILE A 83 -9.63 2.59 -5.17
N ASP A 84 -9.85 3.89 -5.26
CA ASP A 84 -10.72 4.46 -6.27
C ASP A 84 -10.14 5.76 -6.80
N THR A 85 -10.29 5.97 -8.11
CA THR A 85 -10.13 7.31 -8.70
C THR A 85 -11.44 8.06 -8.50
N LEU A 86 -11.37 9.21 -7.83
CA LEU A 86 -12.53 10.06 -7.53
C LEU A 86 -13.16 10.63 -8.82
N PRO A 87 -14.39 11.19 -8.75
CA PRO A 87 -15.09 11.72 -9.92
C PRO A 87 -14.34 12.83 -10.67
N ASP A 88 -13.37 13.48 -10.03
CA ASP A 88 -12.50 14.48 -10.69
C ASP A 88 -11.51 13.86 -11.68
N GLY A 89 -11.33 12.53 -11.66
CA GLY A 89 -10.43 11.79 -12.55
C GLY A 89 -8.94 11.94 -12.22
N GLN A 90 -8.59 12.75 -11.21
CA GLN A 90 -7.22 13.14 -10.89
C GLN A 90 -6.79 12.71 -9.48
N THR A 91 -7.76 12.45 -8.61
CA THR A 91 -7.50 12.09 -7.22
C THR A 91 -7.72 10.61 -7.01
N VAL A 92 -6.70 9.90 -6.52
CA VAL A 92 -6.82 8.54 -6.03
C VAL A 92 -7.09 8.58 -4.53
N LYS A 93 -8.09 7.84 -4.07
CA LYS A 93 -8.42 7.64 -2.66
C LYS A 93 -8.19 6.18 -2.29
N VAL A 94 -7.46 5.94 -1.21
CA VAL A 94 -7.26 4.62 -0.62
C VAL A 94 -7.91 4.62 0.76
N ASP A 95 -8.90 3.76 0.95
CA ASP A 95 -9.58 3.56 2.23
C ASP A 95 -9.04 2.30 2.91
N TYR A 96 -8.74 2.40 4.21
CA TYR A 96 -8.24 1.28 5.00
C TYR A 96 -8.77 1.31 6.43
N GLN A 97 -8.78 0.16 7.08
CA GLN A 97 -9.30 -0.01 8.44
C GLN A 97 -8.37 -0.85 9.28
N ASN A 98 -8.18 -0.47 10.54
CA ASN A 98 -7.59 -1.33 11.55
C ASN A 98 -8.66 -2.29 12.09
N LEU A 99 -8.45 -3.60 11.93
CA LEU A 99 -9.33 -4.66 12.36
C LEU A 99 -9.16 -5.06 13.83
N ARG A 100 -8.12 -4.58 14.52
CA ARG A 100 -7.93 -4.90 15.94
C ARG A 100 -9.08 -4.41 16.79
N THR A 101 -9.40 -5.21 17.79
CA THR A 101 -10.35 -4.84 18.83
C THR A 101 -9.72 -3.82 19.79
N TYR A 102 -10.57 -3.05 20.48
CA TYR A 102 -10.11 -2.12 21.52
C TYR A 102 -9.30 -2.80 22.62
N GLN A 103 -9.60 -4.07 22.93
CA GLN A 103 -8.85 -4.84 23.94
C GLN A 103 -7.43 -5.19 23.49
N GLU A 104 -7.24 -5.49 22.21
CA GLU A 104 -5.91 -5.75 21.63
C GLU A 104 -5.09 -4.47 21.50
N ASP A 105 -5.71 -3.38 21.07
CA ASP A 105 -5.06 -2.07 20.93
C ASP A 105 -4.66 -1.46 22.28
N ALA A 106 -5.44 -1.71 23.34
CA ALA A 106 -5.09 -1.32 24.70
C ALA A 106 -3.81 -2.01 25.22
N LYS A 107 -3.52 -3.23 24.76
CA LYS A 107 -2.29 -3.96 25.12
C LYS A 107 -1.09 -3.47 24.33
N LYS A 108 -1.29 -3.18 23.04
CA LYS A 108 -0.25 -2.69 22.14
C LYS A 108 -0.90 -1.94 20.98
N ARG A 109 -0.58 -0.65 20.85
CA ARG A 109 -0.98 0.15 19.69
C ARG A 109 -0.24 -0.30 18.45
N VAL A 110 -0.98 -0.41 17.35
CA VAL A 110 -0.41 -0.69 16.03
C VAL A 110 -0.17 0.63 15.30
N VAL A 111 1.07 0.83 14.87
CA VAL A 111 1.43 1.93 13.97
C VAL A 111 1.55 1.35 12.57
N VAL A 112 0.73 1.87 11.66
CA VAL A 112 0.73 1.48 10.26
C VAL A 112 1.23 2.65 9.43
N THR A 113 2.17 2.38 8.54
CA THR A 113 2.52 3.33 7.49
C THR A 113 1.89 2.83 6.20
N VAL A 114 1.06 3.67 5.59
CA VAL A 114 0.47 3.42 4.28
C VAL A 114 1.10 4.38 3.28
N ASP A 115 1.81 3.82 2.30
CA ASP A 115 2.32 4.58 1.16
C ASP A 115 1.37 4.39 -0.02
N VAL A 116 0.94 5.48 -0.63
CA VAL A 116 0.18 5.48 -1.88
C VAL A 116 1.05 6.08 -2.97
N THR A 117 1.26 5.31 -4.03
CA THR A 117 2.02 5.76 -5.21
C THR A 117 1.10 5.79 -6.40
N VAL A 118 1.07 6.91 -7.12
CA VAL A 118 0.24 7.11 -8.30
C VAL A 118 1.12 7.54 -9.45
N THR A 119 1.01 6.83 -10.58
CA THR A 119 1.62 7.25 -11.83
C THR A 119 0.58 8.04 -12.61
N CYS A 120 0.92 9.27 -12.95
CA CYS A 120 0.06 10.22 -13.63
C CYS A 120 0.62 10.53 -15.03
N SER A 121 -0.25 10.85 -15.98
CA SER A 121 0.08 11.14 -17.39
C SER A 121 -0.63 12.41 -17.84
N ASN A 122 -0.05 13.09 -18.84
CA ASN A 122 -0.69 14.19 -19.56
C ASN A 122 -1.60 13.72 -20.71
N VAL A 123 -1.60 12.43 -21.00
CA VAL A 123 -2.49 11.75 -21.95
C VAL A 123 -3.51 10.90 -21.19
N ASP A 124 -4.76 10.91 -21.65
CA ASP A 124 -5.84 10.09 -21.11
C ASP A 124 -5.66 8.62 -21.51
N HIS A 125 -5.63 7.73 -20.52
CA HIS A 125 -5.53 6.28 -20.69
C HIS A 125 -6.80 5.55 -20.24
N GLY A 126 -7.85 6.29 -19.87
CA GLY A 126 -8.98 5.76 -19.12
C GLY A 126 -8.60 5.47 -17.66
N ARG A 127 -9.51 4.80 -16.94
CA ARG A 127 -9.28 4.45 -15.53
C ARG A 127 -8.42 3.18 -15.43
N PRO A 128 -7.53 3.08 -14.42
CA PRO A 128 -6.78 1.86 -14.18
C PRO A 128 -7.72 0.66 -13.96
N ALA A 129 -7.49 -0.42 -14.70
CA ALA A 129 -8.26 -1.67 -14.57
C ALA A 129 -7.83 -2.49 -13.34
N THR A 130 -6.58 -2.31 -12.91
CA THR A 130 -5.98 -3.02 -11.78
C THR A 130 -5.20 -2.08 -10.88
N TYR A 131 -5.03 -2.51 -9.63
CA TYR A 131 -4.29 -1.77 -8.61
C TYR A 131 -3.39 -2.73 -7.83
N ASP A 132 -2.19 -2.27 -7.50
CA ASP A 132 -1.21 -3.08 -6.78
C ASP A 132 -1.30 -2.83 -5.28
N PHE A 133 -1.39 -3.89 -4.49
CA PHE A 133 -1.43 -3.85 -3.04
C PHE A 133 -0.24 -4.59 -2.45
N ALA A 134 0.67 -3.89 -1.82
CA ALA A 134 1.85 -4.46 -1.20
C ALA A 134 1.76 -4.50 0.32
N MET A 135 2.14 -5.63 0.91
CA MET A 135 2.30 -5.78 2.34
C MET A 135 3.76 -6.05 2.63
N LYS A 136 4.38 -5.21 3.46
CA LYS A 136 5.79 -5.31 3.81
C LYS A 136 5.98 -5.53 5.30
N SER A 137 6.86 -6.46 5.66
CA SER A 137 7.18 -6.72 7.06
C SER A 137 8.62 -7.15 7.28
N PHE A 138 9.07 -7.04 8.53
CA PHE A 138 10.36 -7.52 8.99
C PHE A 138 10.28 -9.01 9.35
N VAL A 139 11.23 -9.79 8.84
CA VAL A 139 11.39 -11.20 9.19
C VAL A 139 12.28 -11.28 10.45
N PRO A 140 11.79 -11.85 11.56
CA PRO A 140 12.55 -11.87 12.81
C PRO A 140 13.84 -12.70 12.69
N LEU A 141 14.82 -12.40 13.54
CA LEU A 141 16.10 -13.11 13.58
C LEU A 141 15.88 -14.60 13.89
N GLY A 142 16.41 -15.49 13.05
CA GLY A 142 16.29 -16.93 13.24
C GLY A 142 14.86 -17.48 13.23
N GLY A 143 13.90 -16.73 12.66
CA GLY A 143 12.48 -17.00 12.80
C GLY A 143 11.69 -16.89 11.51
N ASP A 144 10.39 -17.19 11.63
CA ASP A 144 9.45 -17.19 10.51
C ASP A 144 8.41 -16.07 10.64
N ILE A 145 7.86 -15.67 9.50
CA ILE A 145 6.71 -14.79 9.43
C ILE A 145 5.80 -15.17 8.26
N TRP A 146 4.50 -15.01 8.45
CA TRP A 146 3.53 -14.93 7.36
C TRP A 146 3.24 -13.48 7.00
N VAL A 147 3.45 -13.13 5.73
CA VAL A 147 3.06 -11.83 5.18
C VAL A 147 1.90 -12.06 4.23
N THR A 148 0.77 -11.39 4.50
CA THR A 148 -0.44 -11.51 3.68
C THR A 148 -0.78 -10.16 3.09
N SER A 149 -0.92 -10.11 1.76
CA SER A 149 -1.47 -8.94 1.07
C SER A 149 -2.88 -9.25 0.55
N PRO A 150 -3.91 -8.56 1.07
CA PRO A 150 -5.28 -8.73 0.60
C PRO A 150 -5.66 -7.72 -0.50
N CYS A 151 -6.53 -8.14 -1.41
CA CYS A 151 -7.29 -7.23 -2.25
C CYS A 151 -8.41 -6.56 -1.44
N PRO A 152 -8.83 -5.34 -1.85
CA PRO A 152 -10.01 -4.71 -1.30
C PRO A 152 -11.28 -5.53 -1.48
N ALA A 153 -12.32 -5.19 -0.72
CA ALA A 153 -13.63 -5.82 -0.86
C ALA A 153 -14.13 -5.71 -2.31
N ASN A 154 -14.70 -6.79 -2.84
CA ASN A 154 -15.20 -6.90 -4.22
C ASN A 154 -14.13 -6.82 -5.33
N LYS A 155 -12.85 -7.04 -5.01
CA LYS A 155 -11.79 -7.21 -6.00
C LYS A 155 -11.17 -8.61 -5.88
N TRP A 156 -10.68 -9.12 -7.00
CA TRP A 156 -10.03 -10.44 -7.07
C TRP A 156 -8.53 -10.29 -7.33
N ALA A 157 -7.76 -11.19 -6.74
CA ALA A 157 -6.34 -11.30 -7.02
C ALA A 157 -6.15 -11.83 -8.44
N GLN A 158 -5.58 -11.01 -9.32
CA GLN A 158 -5.26 -11.36 -10.70
C GLN A 158 -3.85 -11.93 -10.82
N ASN A 159 -2.92 -11.38 -10.03
CA ASN A 159 -1.54 -11.82 -9.98
C ASN A 159 -0.93 -11.50 -8.60
N TYR A 160 0.21 -12.08 -8.29
CA TYR A 160 0.99 -11.75 -7.11
C TYR A 160 2.49 -11.73 -7.45
N ARG A 161 3.24 -10.96 -6.67
CA ARG A 161 4.70 -10.91 -6.70
C ARG A 161 5.20 -10.95 -5.27
N GLU A 162 6.26 -11.68 -5.02
CA GLU A 162 6.96 -11.69 -3.75
C GLU A 162 8.36 -11.10 -3.94
N THR A 163 8.84 -10.40 -2.93
CA THR A 163 10.23 -9.94 -2.86
C THR A 163 10.71 -10.02 -1.43
N HIS A 164 11.97 -10.37 -1.23
CA HIS A 164 12.57 -10.45 0.09
C HIS A 164 14.07 -10.11 0.05
N SER A 165 14.68 -9.88 1.21
CA SER A 165 16.14 -9.79 1.33
C SER A 165 16.83 -11.07 0.84
N ASP A 166 18.02 -10.96 0.24
CA ASP A 166 18.69 -12.09 -0.43
C ASP A 166 18.97 -13.31 0.48
N TRP A 167 19.10 -13.10 1.79
CA TRP A 167 19.33 -14.15 2.78
C TRP A 167 18.05 -14.70 3.43
N VAL A 168 16.90 -14.12 3.13
CA VAL A 168 15.59 -14.64 3.54
C VAL A 168 15.14 -15.69 2.53
N THR A 169 14.53 -16.76 3.01
CA THR A 169 13.98 -17.82 2.14
C THR A 169 12.46 -17.88 2.23
N VAL A 170 11.80 -18.09 1.10
CA VAL A 170 10.38 -18.50 1.07
C VAL A 170 10.27 -19.97 1.48
N THR A 171 9.40 -20.25 2.45
CA THR A 171 9.16 -21.61 2.97
C THR A 171 7.77 -22.14 2.65
N ASP A 172 6.81 -21.26 2.37
CA ASP A 172 5.45 -21.62 2.00
C ASP A 172 4.77 -20.46 1.27
N GLU A 173 3.80 -20.78 0.42
CA GLU A 173 3.02 -19.81 -0.34
C GLU A 173 1.55 -20.24 -0.42
N PHE A 174 0.66 -19.28 -0.16
CA PHE A 174 -0.77 -19.46 -0.33
C PHE A 174 -1.33 -18.39 -1.27
N ARG A 175 -2.08 -18.83 -2.28
CA ARG A 175 -2.77 -17.97 -3.24
C ARG A 175 -4.27 -18.17 -3.11
N GLY A 176 -4.95 -17.16 -2.60
CA GLY A 176 -6.40 -17.13 -2.50
C GLY A 176 -7.02 -16.29 -3.63
N LEU A 177 -8.35 -16.36 -3.76
CA LEU A 177 -9.09 -15.57 -4.74
C LEU A 177 -9.01 -14.05 -4.50
N THR A 178 -8.75 -13.65 -3.27
CA THR A 178 -8.77 -12.24 -2.83
C THR A 178 -7.49 -11.84 -2.09
N SER A 179 -6.46 -12.69 -2.04
CA SER A 179 -5.22 -12.41 -1.33
C SER A 179 -4.10 -13.35 -1.74
N ALA A 180 -2.86 -12.97 -1.46
CA ALA A 180 -1.72 -13.87 -1.45
C ALA A 180 -1.01 -13.77 -0.10
N SER A 181 -0.46 -14.89 0.36
CA SER A 181 0.35 -14.96 1.58
C SER A 181 1.63 -15.73 1.31
N VAL A 182 2.74 -15.25 1.86
CA VAL A 182 4.04 -15.91 1.75
C VAL A 182 4.63 -16.06 3.13
N ARG A 183 5.17 -17.24 3.42
CA ARG A 183 5.93 -17.51 4.64
C ARG A 183 7.41 -17.33 4.37
N TYR A 184 8.02 -16.39 5.08
CA TYR A 184 9.45 -16.12 5.02
C TYR A 184 10.15 -16.70 6.24
N HIS A 185 11.35 -17.25 6.05
CA HIS A 185 12.27 -17.67 7.09
C HIS A 185 13.56 -16.87 6.98
N ASN A 186 14.04 -16.35 8.11
CA ASN A 186 15.35 -15.71 8.19
C ASN A 186 16.31 -16.63 8.96
N PRO A 187 17.26 -17.29 8.28
CA PRO A 187 18.28 -18.11 8.93
C PRO A 187 19.35 -17.27 9.64
N ASP A 188 19.39 -15.96 9.39
CA ASP A 188 20.33 -15.03 10.00
C ASP A 188 19.85 -14.62 11.42
N TYR A 189 20.73 -14.79 12.41
CA TYR A 189 20.47 -14.46 13.82
C TYR A 189 21.02 -13.08 14.21
N GLN A 190 21.56 -12.31 13.27
CA GLN A 190 22.22 -11.03 13.48
C GLN A 190 21.50 -9.89 12.76
N VAL A 191 20.99 -10.13 11.54
CA VAL A 191 20.36 -9.09 10.71
C VAL A 191 18.90 -9.43 10.39
N PRO A 192 17.93 -8.54 10.69
CA PRO A 192 16.55 -8.78 10.31
C PRO A 192 16.40 -8.70 8.79
N GLY A 193 15.68 -9.68 8.24
CA GLY A 193 15.29 -9.66 6.84
C GLY A 193 14.04 -8.81 6.61
N VAL A 194 13.71 -8.60 5.35
CA VAL A 194 12.45 -7.98 4.92
C VAL A 194 11.77 -8.91 3.93
N GLY A 195 10.46 -9.09 4.10
CA GLY A 195 9.62 -9.81 3.15
C GLY A 195 8.45 -8.93 2.72
N GLU A 196 8.10 -9.00 1.44
CA GLU A 196 7.07 -8.17 0.84
C GLU A 196 6.24 -8.97 -0.16
N VAL A 197 4.91 -8.92 -0.01
CA VAL A 197 3.97 -9.57 -0.92
C VAL A 197 3.15 -8.49 -1.60
N THR A 198 3.18 -8.44 -2.92
CA THR A 198 2.34 -7.57 -3.74
C THR A 198 1.27 -8.38 -4.46
N VAL A 199 0.02 -7.94 -4.40
CA VAL A 199 -1.10 -8.53 -5.14
C VAL A 199 -1.64 -7.50 -6.12
N VAL A 200 -1.80 -7.92 -7.37
CA VAL A 200 -2.47 -7.14 -8.41
C VAL A 200 -3.96 -7.45 -8.31
N CYS A 201 -4.74 -6.45 -7.92
CA CYS A 201 -6.18 -6.58 -7.68
C CYS A 201 -6.96 -5.97 -8.84
N GLY A 202 -7.87 -6.76 -9.40
CA GLY A 202 -8.75 -6.35 -10.50
C GLY A 202 -10.14 -6.93 -10.33
N GLY A 203 -11.12 -6.31 -10.97
CA GLY A 203 -12.51 -6.72 -10.92
C GLY A 203 -13.43 -5.73 -11.60
#